data_AF-A0A821NDQ4-F1
#
_entry.id   AF-A0A821NDQ4-F1
#
_cell.length_a   1.000
_cell.length_b   1.000
_cell.length_c   1.000
_cell.angle_alpha   90.00
_cell.angle_beta   90.00
_cell.angle_gamma   90.00
#
_symmetry.space_group_name_H-M   'P 1'
#
loop_
_entity.id
_entity.type
_entity.pdbx_description
1 polymer ?
#
loop_
_entity_poly.entity_id
_entity_poly.type
_entity_poly.pdbx_seq_one_letter_code
_entity_poly.pdbx_strand_id
1 'polypeptide(L)'
;MKLNTEFALKYQLFRDNMQMLWSKFQKKVNEDLFGHYHSIHASIIPEYAINLERFSCPINLDNKIKDYYGNFVRLFYTWFDRMLAADDKSLIDFTKRVQELYMASRKGSKKNESSTCVNIEIKDFIEFGYEMNADDLLPIWTQEQENIVPSIITDTDQIEQPIKYVAGLDISFVKGNDKAVASMVIFDYQTLNIVAKISINCNLKIPYIPSYLAFREAPVFMKLLGIQNDQCPHLTPQVILMDGNGVWHPRRAGIASHFGVLSGIPCFGVSKNVLHVDGITREKIKDLLSEKAPEKDQYIEVISDSGNLLGLAYNVTGSVNSAVYISVGHKITLTTALDIFKSVTKYRNCEPIRQADLLSREIVAKLS
;
A
#
# COMPACT_ATOMS: atom_id res chain seq x y z
N MET A 1 0.77 -37.44 21.93
CA MET A 1 2.14 -36.87 21.94
C MET A 1 2.29 -36.11 23.25
N LYS A 2 3.17 -36.55 24.17
CA LYS A 2 3.39 -35.85 25.45
C LYS A 2 4.04 -34.50 25.14
N LEU A 3 3.33 -33.40 25.40
CA LEU A 3 3.87 -32.05 25.31
C LEU A 3 5.10 -31.95 26.21
N ASN A 4 6.23 -31.58 25.61
CA ASN A 4 7.53 -31.51 26.25
C ASN A 4 7.45 -30.58 27.47
N THR A 5 7.75 -31.09 28.66
CA THR A 5 7.61 -30.40 29.97
C THR A 5 8.36 -29.06 30.00
N GLU A 6 9.38 -28.92 29.17
CA GLU A 6 10.15 -27.69 28.96
C GLU A 6 9.35 -26.58 28.27
N PHE A 7 8.44 -26.91 27.34
CA PHE A 7 7.56 -25.95 26.68
C PHE A 7 6.49 -25.43 27.63
N ALA A 8 5.92 -26.32 28.46
CA ALA A 8 4.96 -25.93 29.48
C ALA A 8 5.59 -24.97 30.52
N LEU A 9 6.84 -25.23 30.93
CA LEU A 9 7.58 -24.33 31.83
C LEU A 9 7.89 -22.98 31.18
N LYS A 10 8.34 -22.97 29.93
CA LYS A 10 8.66 -21.72 29.18
C LYS A 10 7.40 -20.89 28.91
N TYR A 11 6.27 -21.53 28.63
CA TYR A 11 4.98 -20.87 28.45
C TYR A 11 4.43 -20.31 29.76
N GLN A 12 4.54 -21.05 30.87
CA GLN A 12 4.15 -20.58 32.20
C GLN A 12 5.00 -19.36 32.60
N LEU A 13 6.33 -19.43 32.41
CA LEU A 13 7.24 -18.32 32.70
C LEU A 13 6.95 -17.07 31.84
N PHE A 14 6.64 -17.26 30.56
CA PHE A 14 6.24 -16.17 29.65
C PHE A 14 4.91 -15.53 30.09
N ARG A 15 3.90 -16.36 30.41
CA ARG A 15 2.59 -15.91 30.89
C ARG A 15 2.70 -15.11 32.19
N ASP A 16 3.48 -15.61 33.14
CA ASP A 16 3.67 -14.97 34.45
C ASP A 16 4.44 -13.64 34.31
N ASN A 17 5.43 -13.59 33.40
CA ASN A 17 6.12 -12.35 33.06
C ASN A 17 5.21 -11.32 32.38
N MET A 18 4.35 -11.76 31.45
CA MET A 18 3.39 -10.86 30.79
C MET A 18 2.31 -10.37 31.75
N GLN A 19 1.83 -11.20 32.68
CA GLN A 19 0.90 -10.77 33.73
C GLN A 19 1.57 -9.81 34.73
N MET A 20 2.84 -10.03 35.08
CA MET A 20 3.61 -9.09 35.91
C MET A 20 3.81 -7.75 35.19
N LEU A 21 4.16 -7.76 33.90
CA LEU A 21 4.33 -6.55 33.09
C LEU A 21 3.01 -5.80 32.93
N TRP A 22 1.91 -6.52 32.72
CA TRP A 22 0.56 -5.95 32.65
C TRP A 22 0.12 -5.35 33.98
N SER A 23 0.37 -6.03 35.10
CA SER A 23 0.06 -5.51 36.45
C SER A 23 0.92 -4.29 36.81
N LYS A 24 2.20 -4.27 36.42
CA LYS A 24 3.09 -3.10 36.58
C LYS A 24 2.66 -1.94 35.70
N PHE A 25 2.23 -2.21 34.47
CA PHE A 25 1.70 -1.20 33.56
C PHE A 25 0.39 -0.61 34.10
N GLN A 26 -0.56 -1.44 34.55
CA GLN A 26 -1.81 -0.99 35.16
C GLN A 26 -1.58 -0.21 36.46
N LYS A 27 -0.65 -0.66 37.31
CA LYS A 27 -0.28 0.02 38.55
C LYS A 27 0.35 1.39 38.26
N LYS A 28 1.24 1.46 37.26
CA LYS A 28 1.88 2.71 36.84
C LYS A 28 0.91 3.69 36.19
N VAL A 29 0.01 3.20 35.32
CA VAL A 29 -1.08 3.99 34.72
C VAL A 29 -2.03 4.53 35.80
N ASN A 30 -2.35 3.73 36.83
CA ASN A 30 -3.19 4.20 37.95
C ASN A 30 -2.46 5.15 38.92
N GLU A 31 -1.16 4.96 39.14
CA GLU A 31 -0.34 5.87 39.97
C GLU A 31 -0.09 7.22 39.25
N ASP A 32 0.08 7.21 37.93
CA ASP A 32 0.37 8.39 37.11
C ASP A 32 -0.89 9.18 36.69
N LEU A 33 -2.10 8.58 36.73
CA LEU A 33 -3.37 9.28 36.44
C LEU A 33 -3.96 10.06 37.63
N PHE A 34 -3.51 9.82 38.86
CA PHE A 34 -4.04 10.48 40.06
C PHE A 34 -3.00 11.24 40.91
N GLY A 35 -1.72 11.27 40.54
CA GLY A 35 -0.66 11.85 41.36
C GLY A 35 0.30 12.78 40.61
N HIS A 36 -0.02 14.07 40.61
CA HIS A 36 0.90 15.21 40.44
C HIS A 36 1.74 15.32 39.15
N TYR A 37 1.22 16.21 38.29
CA TYR A 37 1.90 17.12 37.38
C TYR A 37 3.35 17.53 37.75
N HIS A 38 4.20 17.54 36.72
CA HIS A 38 5.56 18.08 36.59
C HIS A 38 6.74 17.15 36.95
N SER A 39 7.65 17.06 35.97
CA SER A 39 9.09 16.77 36.14
C SER A 39 9.59 15.31 36.14
N ILE A 40 9.12 14.42 35.25
CA ILE A 40 9.94 13.26 34.84
C ILE A 40 9.69 12.91 33.35
N HIS A 41 10.14 13.78 32.44
CA HIS A 41 10.28 13.46 31.02
C HIS A 41 11.76 13.49 30.66
N ALA A 42 12.35 12.33 30.33
CA ALA A 42 13.44 12.17 29.34
C ALA A 42 14.12 10.80 29.34
N SER A 43 14.03 9.98 30.39
CA SER A 43 15.05 8.92 30.60
C SER A 43 14.59 7.46 30.43
N ILE A 44 13.30 7.13 30.28
CA ILE A 44 12.85 5.71 30.43
C ILE A 44 12.32 5.06 29.14
N ILE A 45 12.03 5.83 28.09
CA ILE A 45 11.43 5.26 26.86
C ILE A 45 12.45 4.60 25.89
N PRO A 46 13.73 5.00 25.79
CA PRO A 46 14.64 4.35 24.85
C PRO A 46 14.92 2.87 25.18
N GLU A 47 14.89 2.47 26.45
CA GLU A 47 15.36 1.13 26.85
C GLU A 47 14.31 0.01 26.61
N TYR A 48 13.03 0.35 26.49
CA TYR A 48 11.96 -0.62 26.22
C TYR A 48 11.64 -0.78 24.73
N ALA A 49 11.83 0.26 23.91
CA ALA A 49 11.70 0.15 22.45
C ALA A 49 12.85 -0.70 21.85
N ILE A 50 14.06 -0.57 22.40
CA ILE A 50 15.25 -1.32 21.94
C ILE A 50 15.15 -2.83 22.26
N ASN A 51 14.37 -3.24 23.26
CA ASN A 51 14.23 -4.67 23.59
C ASN A 51 13.18 -5.41 22.74
N LEU A 52 12.33 -4.72 21.98
CA LEU A 52 11.43 -5.37 21.01
C LEU A 52 12.18 -5.86 19.77
N GLU A 53 13.34 -5.27 19.44
CA GLU A 53 14.22 -5.71 18.34
C GLU A 53 14.94 -7.04 18.60
N ARG A 54 15.01 -7.51 19.86
CA ARG A 54 15.72 -8.75 20.23
C ARG A 54 14.87 -10.02 20.19
N PHE A 55 13.57 -9.93 19.93
CA PHE A 55 12.73 -11.10 19.64
C PHE A 55 12.52 -11.28 18.12
N SER A 56 13.63 -11.41 17.39
CA SER A 56 13.63 -12.22 16.18
C SER A 56 13.40 -13.67 16.62
N CYS A 57 12.15 -14.12 16.67
CA CYS A 57 11.81 -15.52 16.91
C CYS A 57 11.73 -16.25 15.56
N PRO A 58 12.69 -17.12 15.21
CA PRO A 58 12.64 -17.91 13.99
C PRO A 58 11.90 -19.21 14.26
N ILE A 59 10.61 -19.16 14.61
CA ILE A 59 9.80 -20.38 14.77
C ILE A 59 8.38 -20.12 14.25
N ASN A 60 7.92 -21.04 13.40
CA ASN A 60 6.58 -21.13 12.85
C ASN A 60 5.53 -21.03 13.98
N LEU A 61 4.83 -19.90 14.06
CA LEU A 61 3.92 -19.58 15.16
C LEU A 61 2.59 -20.35 15.01
N ASP A 62 2.31 -21.19 15.99
CA ASP A 62 1.08 -21.97 16.12
C ASP A 62 -0.16 -21.07 16.30
N ASN A 63 -1.32 -21.52 15.83
CA ASN A 63 -2.53 -20.70 15.60
C ASN A 63 -3.06 -19.98 16.86
N LYS A 64 -2.76 -20.49 18.06
CA LYS A 64 -3.17 -19.85 19.34
C LYS A 64 -2.41 -18.57 19.69
N ILE A 65 -1.20 -18.35 19.15
CA ILE A 65 -0.43 -17.11 19.42
C ILE A 65 -0.87 -15.97 18.48
N LYS A 66 -1.34 -16.30 17.26
CA LYS A 66 -1.99 -15.34 16.35
C LYS A 66 -3.24 -14.74 16.98
N ASP A 67 -4.03 -15.55 17.69
CA ASP A 67 -5.21 -15.05 18.42
C ASP A 67 -4.84 -14.09 19.55
N TYR A 68 -3.70 -14.30 20.23
CA TYR A 68 -3.23 -13.40 21.28
C TYR A 68 -2.70 -12.07 20.73
N TYR A 69 -1.98 -12.10 19.62
CA TYR A 69 -1.51 -10.89 18.93
C TYR A 69 -2.69 -10.12 18.32
N GLY A 70 -3.65 -10.82 17.73
CA GLY A 70 -4.90 -10.25 17.23
C GLY A 70 -5.74 -9.62 18.35
N ASN A 71 -5.82 -10.25 19.52
CA ASN A 71 -6.50 -9.68 20.68
C ASN A 71 -5.75 -8.48 21.28
N PHE A 72 -4.42 -8.48 21.31
CA PHE A 72 -3.62 -7.33 21.75
C PHE A 72 -3.81 -6.13 20.81
N VAL A 73 -3.72 -6.35 19.51
CA VAL A 73 -3.94 -5.33 18.47
C VAL A 73 -5.38 -4.80 18.55
N ARG A 74 -6.37 -5.68 18.71
CA ARG A 74 -7.78 -5.29 18.87
C ARG A 74 -8.04 -4.49 20.15
N LEU A 75 -7.43 -4.86 21.27
CA LEU A 75 -7.53 -4.11 22.53
C LEU A 75 -6.80 -2.77 22.46
N PHE A 76 -5.66 -2.71 21.78
CA PHE A 76 -4.92 -1.48 21.53
C PHE A 76 -5.75 -0.51 20.67
N TYR A 77 -6.34 -0.98 19.57
CA TYR A 77 -7.20 -0.14 18.72
C TYR A 77 -8.53 0.23 19.39
N THR A 78 -9.14 -0.67 20.18
CA THR A 78 -10.36 -0.34 20.94
C THR A 78 -10.07 0.70 22.04
N TRP A 79 -8.89 0.64 22.67
CA TRP A 79 -8.41 1.67 23.59
C TRP A 79 -8.11 2.99 22.86
N PHE A 80 -7.46 2.92 21.70
CA PHE A 80 -7.14 4.06 20.84
C PHE A 80 -8.39 4.80 20.34
N ASP A 81 -9.43 4.08 19.90
CA ASP A 81 -10.70 4.64 19.43
C ASP A 81 -11.50 5.30 20.57
N ARG A 82 -11.47 4.70 21.78
CA ARG A 82 -12.08 5.31 22.98
C ARG A 82 -11.31 6.54 23.47
N MET A 83 -10.01 6.63 23.18
CA MET A 83 -9.19 7.80 23.52
C MET A 83 -9.32 8.93 22.50
N LEU A 84 -9.52 8.65 21.21
CA LEU A 84 -9.81 9.66 20.19
C LEU A 84 -11.18 10.31 20.36
N ALA A 85 -12.12 9.61 20.99
CA ALA A 85 -13.43 10.15 21.36
C ALA A 85 -13.39 11.14 22.55
N ALA A 86 -12.25 11.29 23.23
CA ALA A 86 -12.06 12.27 24.29
C ALA A 86 -11.41 13.54 23.71
N ASP A 87 -12.16 14.64 23.72
CA ASP A 87 -11.88 15.90 23.02
C ASP A 87 -10.80 16.75 23.76
N ASP A 88 -9.62 16.16 24.01
CA ASP A 88 -8.56 16.77 24.80
C ASP A 88 -7.38 17.26 23.94
N LYS A 89 -7.22 18.59 23.90
CA LYS A 89 -6.22 19.32 23.10
C LYS A 89 -4.77 18.94 23.44
N SER A 90 -4.51 18.47 24.65
CA SER A 90 -3.18 18.01 25.09
C SER A 90 -2.72 16.72 24.38
N LEU A 91 -3.66 15.91 23.90
CA LEU A 91 -3.39 14.64 23.21
C LEU A 91 -3.02 14.82 21.74
N ILE A 92 -3.58 15.82 21.05
CA ILE A 92 -3.19 16.20 19.68
C ILE A 92 -1.73 16.65 19.67
N ASP A 93 -1.31 17.35 20.71
CA ASP A 93 0.09 17.74 20.89
C ASP A 93 0.96 16.52 21.21
N PHE A 94 0.46 15.49 21.92
CA PHE A 94 1.18 14.23 22.15
C PHE A 94 1.37 13.41 20.87
N THR A 95 0.34 13.25 20.02
CA THR A 95 0.49 12.55 18.72
C THR A 95 1.43 13.30 17.77
N LYS A 96 1.36 14.64 17.74
CA LYS A 96 2.36 15.46 17.05
C LYS A 96 3.75 15.26 17.63
N ARG A 97 3.92 15.21 18.96
CA ARG A 97 5.22 14.99 19.60
C ARG A 97 5.79 13.61 19.30
N VAL A 98 4.95 12.57 19.23
CA VAL A 98 5.36 11.20 18.85
C VAL A 98 5.78 11.15 17.37
N GLN A 99 5.04 11.81 16.47
CA GLN A 99 5.46 11.98 15.08
C GLN A 99 6.75 12.79 14.96
N GLU A 100 6.91 13.88 15.71
CA GLU A 100 8.12 14.70 15.73
C GLU A 100 9.32 13.93 16.26
N LEU A 101 9.15 13.10 17.30
CA LEU A 101 10.21 12.25 17.84
C LEU A 101 10.59 11.12 16.87
N TYR A 102 9.63 10.52 16.16
CA TYR A 102 9.87 9.57 15.07
C TYR A 102 10.60 10.22 13.88
N MET A 103 10.26 11.47 13.55
CA MET A 103 10.94 12.24 12.51
C MET A 103 12.33 12.74 12.97
N ALA A 104 12.50 13.03 14.26
CA ALA A 104 13.78 13.45 14.84
C ALA A 104 14.76 12.28 14.97
N SER A 105 14.29 11.06 15.24
CA SER A 105 15.13 9.85 15.21
C SER A 105 15.62 9.50 13.80
N ARG A 106 14.99 10.03 12.73
CA ARG A 106 15.48 9.96 11.34
C ARG A 106 16.58 10.98 10.99
N LYS A 107 16.85 12.00 11.82
CA LYS A 107 17.89 13.01 11.53
C LYS A 107 19.33 12.55 11.76
N GLY A 108 19.54 11.34 12.28
CA GLY A 108 20.86 10.74 12.45
C GLY A 108 21.25 9.84 11.28
N SER A 109 21.74 10.43 10.17
CA SER A 109 22.76 9.87 9.25
C SER A 109 22.80 10.68 7.96
N LYS A 110 23.44 11.84 7.97
CA LYS A 110 23.97 12.42 6.72
C LYS A 110 25.20 11.62 6.31
N LYS A 111 25.00 10.58 5.51
CA LYS A 111 26.06 10.07 4.64
C LYS A 111 25.85 10.65 3.25
N ASN A 112 26.88 11.35 2.77
CA ASN A 112 27.04 11.64 1.36
C ASN A 112 27.17 10.30 0.64
N GLU A 113 26.10 9.81 0.02
CA GLU A 113 26.13 8.59 -0.79
C GLU A 113 25.85 8.96 -2.24
N SER A 114 26.89 8.71 -3.04
CA SER A 114 26.83 8.40 -4.47
C SER A 114 25.49 7.81 -4.87
N SER A 115 24.94 8.29 -5.99
CA SER A 115 23.72 7.85 -6.67
C SER A 115 23.75 6.37 -7.07
N THR A 116 23.69 5.46 -6.11
CA THR A 116 23.53 4.02 -6.31
C THR A 116 22.09 3.64 -6.02
N CYS A 117 21.40 3.14 -7.05
CA CYS A 117 20.06 2.56 -6.93
C CYS A 117 20.04 1.44 -5.89
N VAL A 118 19.10 1.51 -4.95
CA VAL A 118 18.84 0.44 -3.98
C VAL A 118 18.20 -0.74 -4.71
N ASN A 119 18.70 -1.96 -4.51
CA ASN A 119 18.13 -3.17 -5.09
C ASN A 119 17.84 -4.18 -3.97
N ILE A 120 16.57 -4.57 -3.84
CA ILE A 120 16.09 -5.52 -2.83
C ILE A 120 15.36 -6.65 -3.57
N GLU A 121 15.80 -7.89 -3.38
CA GLU A 121 15.19 -9.07 -3.99
C GLU A 121 14.96 -10.14 -2.91
N ILE A 122 13.70 -10.45 -2.63
CA ILE A 122 13.32 -11.55 -1.74
C ILE A 122 13.03 -12.78 -2.60
N LYS A 123 13.96 -13.73 -2.59
CA LYS A 123 13.91 -14.94 -3.43
C LYS A 123 13.02 -16.05 -2.88
N ASP A 124 12.79 -16.05 -1.56
CA ASP A 124 11.88 -17.00 -0.94
C ASP A 124 10.44 -16.71 -1.40
N PHE A 125 9.72 -17.78 -1.73
CA PHE A 125 8.33 -17.66 -2.15
C PHE A 125 7.43 -17.34 -0.95
N ILE A 126 6.69 -16.24 -1.06
CA ILE A 126 5.68 -15.83 -0.09
C ILE A 126 4.30 -16.27 -0.60
N GLU A 127 3.56 -17.01 0.22
CA GLU A 127 2.20 -17.45 -0.09
C GLU A 127 1.19 -16.32 0.08
N PHE A 128 0.37 -16.08 -0.95
CA PHE A 128 -0.76 -15.16 -0.90
C PHE A 128 -2.05 -15.85 -1.36
N GLY A 129 -3.10 -15.62 -0.59
CA GLY A 129 -4.43 -16.17 -0.85
C GLY A 129 -4.79 -17.35 0.04
N TYR A 130 -5.97 -17.91 -0.23
CA TYR A 130 -6.56 -19.03 0.48
C TYR A 130 -7.33 -19.89 -0.52
N GLU A 131 -7.47 -21.18 -0.22
CA GLU A 131 -8.26 -22.10 -1.04
C GLU A 131 -9.74 -21.98 -0.63
N MET A 132 -10.50 -21.18 -1.37
CA MET A 132 -11.95 -21.03 -1.22
C MET A 132 -12.62 -20.94 -2.60
N ASN A 133 -13.86 -21.40 -2.72
CA ASN A 133 -14.63 -21.26 -3.95
C ASN A 133 -14.94 -19.79 -4.21
N ALA A 134 -14.81 -19.35 -5.47
CA ALA A 134 -15.14 -17.99 -5.90
C ALA A 134 -16.56 -17.58 -5.48
N ASP A 135 -17.54 -18.48 -5.56
CA ASP A 135 -18.94 -18.18 -5.22
C ASP A 135 -19.11 -17.73 -3.76
N ASP A 136 -18.27 -18.26 -2.85
CA ASP A 136 -18.30 -17.89 -1.43
C ASP A 136 -17.60 -16.53 -1.18
N LEU A 137 -16.67 -16.15 -2.06
CA LEU A 137 -15.85 -14.94 -1.90
C LEU A 137 -16.49 -13.69 -2.47
N LEU A 138 -17.24 -13.82 -3.57
CA LEU A 138 -17.79 -12.68 -4.29
C LEU A 138 -18.70 -11.80 -3.42
N PRO A 139 -19.60 -12.32 -2.56
CA PRO A 139 -20.41 -11.48 -1.68
C PRO A 139 -19.55 -10.71 -0.67
N ILE A 140 -18.54 -11.36 -0.09
CA ILE A 140 -17.62 -10.75 0.88
C ILE A 140 -16.82 -9.63 0.20
N TRP A 141 -16.21 -9.92 -0.94
CA TRP A 141 -15.43 -8.95 -1.69
C TRP A 141 -16.25 -7.79 -2.23
N THR A 142 -17.50 -8.04 -2.61
CA THR A 142 -18.43 -6.96 -3.00
C THR A 142 -18.67 -6.03 -1.82
N GLN A 143 -18.98 -6.58 -0.64
CA GLN A 143 -19.21 -5.80 0.56
C GLN A 143 -17.95 -5.01 0.96
N GLU A 144 -16.77 -5.63 0.91
CA GLU A 144 -15.50 -4.95 1.19
C GLU A 144 -15.22 -3.81 0.20
N GLN A 145 -15.51 -4.00 -1.10
CA GLN A 145 -15.41 -2.92 -2.08
C GLN A 145 -16.34 -1.75 -1.73
N GLU A 146 -17.60 -2.03 -1.37
CA GLU A 146 -18.56 -1.00 -0.98
C GLU A 146 -18.14 -0.26 0.29
N ASN A 147 -17.57 -0.98 1.27
CA ASN A 147 -17.10 -0.44 2.54
C ASN A 147 -15.94 0.56 2.37
N ILE A 148 -15.05 0.36 1.39
CA ILE A 148 -13.91 1.26 1.18
C ILE A 148 -14.28 2.53 0.40
N VAL A 149 -15.37 2.53 -0.38
CA VAL A 149 -15.74 3.66 -1.25
C VAL A 149 -15.81 4.99 -0.50
N PRO A 150 -16.47 5.10 0.69
CA PRO A 150 -16.54 6.34 1.43
C PRO A 150 -15.18 6.88 1.89
N SER A 151 -14.15 6.03 1.95
CA SER A 151 -12.79 6.43 2.32
C SER A 151 -11.96 6.91 1.13
N ILE A 152 -12.49 6.82 -0.10
CA ILE A 152 -11.77 7.26 -1.30
C ILE A 152 -11.88 8.78 -1.44
N ILE A 153 -10.75 9.47 -1.36
CA ILE A 153 -10.65 10.94 -1.54
C ILE A 153 -10.23 11.23 -2.99
N THR A 154 -11.00 12.04 -3.71
CA THR A 154 -10.76 12.30 -5.15
C THR A 154 -10.70 13.77 -5.56
N ASP A 155 -11.10 14.66 -4.66
CA ASP A 155 -11.33 16.08 -4.90
C ASP A 155 -10.24 16.98 -4.33
N THR A 156 -9.31 16.42 -3.56
CA THR A 156 -8.19 17.15 -2.97
C THR A 156 -6.89 16.36 -3.02
N ASP A 157 -5.79 17.07 -3.25
CA ASP A 157 -4.45 16.52 -3.21
C ASP A 157 -3.96 16.46 -1.76
N GLN A 158 -3.74 15.25 -1.25
CA GLN A 158 -3.10 15.01 0.05
C GLN A 158 -1.72 14.40 -0.17
N ILE A 159 -0.88 15.11 -0.92
CA ILE A 159 0.47 14.72 -1.30
C ILE A 159 1.46 15.64 -0.59
N GLU A 160 2.44 15.06 0.12
CA GLU A 160 3.52 15.85 0.71
C GLU A 160 4.28 16.61 -0.38
N GLN A 161 4.59 17.89 -0.17
CA GLN A 161 5.30 18.72 -1.13
C GLN A 161 6.71 19.08 -0.63
N PRO A 162 7.71 19.20 -1.53
CA PRO A 162 7.64 18.89 -2.96
C PRO A 162 7.59 17.39 -3.24
N ILE A 163 6.99 16.96 -4.36
CA ILE A 163 7.06 15.57 -4.83
C ILE A 163 8.51 15.23 -5.17
N LYS A 164 9.07 14.27 -4.44
CA LYS A 164 10.43 13.73 -4.60
C LYS A 164 10.41 12.34 -5.20
N TYR A 165 9.48 11.49 -4.79
CA TYR A 165 9.46 10.09 -5.21
C TYR A 165 8.09 9.65 -5.72
N VAL A 166 8.10 8.95 -6.85
CA VAL A 166 6.92 8.27 -7.40
C VAL A 166 7.28 6.81 -7.68
N ALA A 167 6.31 5.91 -7.55
CA ALA A 167 6.58 4.49 -7.78
C ALA A 167 5.55 3.83 -8.71
N GLY A 168 5.98 2.76 -9.37
CA GLY A 168 5.12 1.84 -10.11
C GLY A 168 5.20 0.44 -9.53
N LEU A 169 4.12 -0.31 -9.70
CA LEU A 169 3.95 -1.67 -9.21
C LEU A 169 3.48 -2.58 -10.33
N ASP A 170 3.97 -3.82 -10.34
CA ASP A 170 3.53 -4.85 -11.28
C ASP A 170 3.72 -6.27 -10.71
N ILE A 171 2.93 -7.23 -11.22
CA ILE A 171 3.07 -8.66 -10.95
C ILE A 171 3.13 -9.45 -12.26
N SER A 172 4.21 -10.22 -12.45
CA SER A 172 4.37 -11.14 -13.58
C SER A 172 4.31 -12.60 -13.13
N PHE A 173 3.57 -13.43 -13.87
CA PHE A 173 3.40 -14.85 -13.57
C PHE A 173 4.39 -15.71 -14.37
N VAL A 174 4.89 -16.77 -13.74
CA VAL A 174 5.57 -17.88 -14.42
C VAL A 174 4.52 -18.65 -15.23
N LYS A 175 4.86 -18.99 -16.47
CA LYS A 175 3.90 -19.61 -17.38
C LYS A 175 3.49 -20.99 -16.87
N GLY A 176 2.18 -21.18 -16.65
CA GLY A 176 1.59 -22.49 -16.35
C GLY A 176 1.58 -22.90 -14.87
N ASN A 177 1.82 -21.98 -13.93
CA ASN A 177 1.62 -22.23 -12.50
C ASN A 177 1.26 -20.94 -11.73
N ASP A 178 1.08 -21.06 -10.41
CA ASP A 178 0.71 -19.94 -9.51
C ASP A 178 1.91 -19.12 -9.03
N LYS A 179 3.12 -19.42 -9.49
CA LYS A 179 4.33 -18.66 -9.14
C LYS A 179 4.34 -17.34 -9.88
N ALA A 180 4.67 -16.28 -9.17
CA ALA A 180 4.75 -14.94 -9.70
C ALA A 180 5.91 -14.18 -9.05
N VAL A 181 6.26 -13.05 -9.67
CA VAL A 181 7.15 -12.05 -9.11
C VAL A 181 6.41 -10.74 -9.09
N ALA A 182 6.30 -10.15 -7.91
CA ALA A 182 5.80 -8.80 -7.74
C ALA A 182 6.98 -7.84 -7.59
N SER A 183 6.84 -6.64 -8.15
CA SER A 183 7.90 -5.64 -8.10
C SER A 183 7.38 -4.22 -7.88
N MET A 184 8.21 -3.42 -7.22
CA MET A 184 8.06 -1.99 -7.02
C MET A 184 9.31 -1.29 -7.56
N VAL A 185 9.12 -0.25 -8.38
CA VAL A 185 10.21 0.59 -8.87
C VAL A 185 9.93 2.03 -8.49
N ILE A 186 10.90 2.66 -7.80
CA ILE A 186 10.80 4.03 -7.29
C ILE A 186 11.70 4.94 -8.12
N PHE A 187 11.13 6.06 -8.56
CA PHE A 187 11.77 7.10 -9.33
C PHE A 187 11.95 8.35 -8.48
N ASP A 188 13.10 8.99 -8.60
CA ASP A 188 13.23 10.41 -8.26
C ASP A 188 12.44 11.23 -9.28
N TYR A 189 11.47 11.99 -8.81
CA TYR A 189 10.51 12.70 -9.66
C TYR A 189 11.14 13.87 -10.42
N GLN A 190 12.21 14.47 -9.90
CA GLN A 190 12.89 15.60 -10.55
C GLN A 190 13.80 15.13 -11.68
N THR A 191 14.55 14.06 -11.45
CA THR A 191 15.55 13.54 -12.39
C THR A 191 15.03 12.41 -13.27
N LEU A 192 13.89 11.80 -12.91
CA LEU A 192 13.32 10.60 -13.52
C LEU A 192 14.28 9.40 -13.53
N ASN A 193 15.23 9.38 -12.61
CA ASN A 193 16.15 8.26 -12.39
C ASN A 193 15.51 7.25 -11.44
N ILE A 194 15.77 5.95 -11.69
CA ILE A 194 15.39 4.89 -10.76
C ILE A 194 16.29 4.96 -9.54
N VAL A 195 15.70 5.10 -8.35
CA VAL A 195 16.42 5.16 -7.07
C VAL A 195 16.26 3.89 -6.23
N ALA A 196 15.19 3.12 -6.46
CA ALA A 196 15.02 1.81 -5.84
C ALA A 196 14.28 0.81 -6.74
N LYS A 197 14.67 -0.46 -6.62
CA LYS A 197 14.02 -1.63 -7.20
C LYS A 197 13.80 -2.65 -6.10
N ILE A 198 12.56 -3.10 -5.92
CA ILE A 198 12.18 -4.05 -4.88
C ILE A 198 11.37 -5.14 -5.56
N SER A 199 11.71 -6.40 -5.32
CA SER A 199 10.97 -7.55 -5.84
C SER A 199 10.80 -8.65 -4.80
N ILE A 200 9.70 -9.39 -4.92
CA ILE A 200 9.42 -10.57 -4.12
C ILE A 200 8.93 -11.70 -5.03
N ASN A 201 9.41 -12.91 -4.76
CA ASN A 201 8.81 -14.13 -5.31
C ASN A 201 7.54 -14.46 -4.50
N CYS A 202 6.44 -14.74 -5.18
CA CYS A 202 5.16 -15.02 -4.54
C CYS A 202 4.42 -16.18 -5.21
N ASN A 203 3.59 -16.87 -4.42
CA ASN A 203 2.62 -17.84 -4.91
C ASN A 203 1.23 -17.23 -4.72
N LEU A 204 0.49 -17.07 -5.82
CA LEU A 204 -0.80 -16.39 -5.85
C LEU A 204 -1.93 -17.39 -6.14
N LYS A 205 -2.59 -17.85 -5.08
CA LYS A 205 -3.66 -18.85 -5.16
C LYS A 205 -5.04 -18.27 -5.53
N ILE A 206 -5.20 -16.95 -5.45
CA ILE A 206 -6.46 -16.29 -5.79
C ILE A 206 -6.60 -16.21 -7.31
N PRO A 207 -7.71 -16.69 -7.91
CA PRO A 207 -7.94 -16.60 -9.34
C PRO A 207 -8.15 -15.15 -9.78
N TYR A 208 -7.87 -14.86 -11.06
CA TYR A 208 -8.24 -13.59 -11.66
C TYR A 208 -9.76 -13.55 -11.89
N ILE A 209 -10.46 -12.68 -11.16
CA ILE A 209 -11.87 -12.40 -11.38
C ILE A 209 -12.03 -10.93 -11.82
N PRO A 210 -12.66 -10.67 -12.98
CA PRO A 210 -12.93 -9.31 -13.44
C PRO A 210 -13.63 -8.47 -12.37
N SER A 211 -13.20 -7.22 -12.20
CA SER A 211 -13.68 -6.29 -11.15
C SER A 211 -13.28 -6.64 -9.70
N TYR A 212 -12.44 -7.66 -9.47
CA TYR A 212 -11.93 -8.03 -8.14
C TYR A 212 -10.40 -8.18 -8.09
N LEU A 213 -9.68 -7.59 -9.06
CA LEU A 213 -8.22 -7.64 -9.15
C LEU A 213 -7.52 -7.21 -7.85
N ALA A 214 -8.11 -6.24 -7.14
CA ALA A 214 -7.57 -5.73 -5.88
C ALA A 214 -7.33 -6.81 -4.83
N PHE A 215 -8.25 -7.78 -4.68
CA PHE A 215 -8.11 -8.85 -3.69
C PHE A 215 -6.98 -9.82 -4.02
N ARG A 216 -6.61 -9.90 -5.31
CA ARG A 216 -5.50 -10.72 -5.78
C ARG A 216 -4.16 -10.02 -5.55
N GLU A 217 -4.07 -8.73 -5.87
CA GLU A 217 -2.77 -8.06 -5.99
C GLU A 217 -2.45 -7.08 -4.85
N ALA A 218 -3.45 -6.41 -4.27
CA ALA A 218 -3.22 -5.43 -3.20
C ALA A 218 -2.48 -6.01 -1.99
N PRO A 219 -2.76 -7.25 -1.51
CA PRO A 219 -1.98 -7.84 -0.41
C PRO A 219 -0.48 -7.99 -0.74
N VAL A 220 -0.17 -8.32 -2.00
CA VAL A 220 1.21 -8.47 -2.48
C VAL A 220 1.91 -7.11 -2.53
N PHE A 221 1.21 -6.09 -3.04
CA PHE A 221 1.72 -4.72 -3.08
C PHE A 221 1.92 -4.13 -1.68
N MET A 222 1.03 -4.43 -0.72
CA MET A 222 1.22 -4.04 0.67
C MET A 222 2.46 -4.69 1.28
N LYS A 223 2.79 -5.93 0.90
CA LYS A 223 4.03 -6.58 1.33
C LYS A 223 5.27 -5.89 0.74
N LEU A 224 5.25 -5.52 -0.54
CA LEU A 224 6.32 -4.73 -1.16
C LEU A 224 6.51 -3.38 -0.46
N LEU A 225 5.41 -2.68 -0.14
CA LEU A 225 5.45 -1.42 0.59
C LEU A 225 6.02 -1.59 2.01
N GLY A 226 5.67 -2.67 2.71
CA GLY A 226 6.26 -3.01 4.00
C GLY A 226 7.77 -3.19 3.91
N ILE A 227 8.25 -3.96 2.92
CA ILE A 227 9.69 -4.16 2.68
C ILE A 227 10.38 -2.83 2.35
N GLN A 228 9.76 -1.99 1.53
CA GLN A 228 10.26 -0.65 1.22
C GLN A 228 10.42 0.20 2.49
N ASN A 229 9.39 0.25 3.32
CA ASN A 229 9.40 1.02 4.57
C ASN A 229 10.45 0.51 5.55
N ASP A 230 10.68 -0.80 5.60
CA ASP A 230 11.66 -1.41 6.50
C ASP A 230 13.11 -1.20 6.02
N GLN A 231 13.36 -1.38 4.71
CA GLN A 231 14.73 -1.44 4.18
C GLN A 231 15.23 -0.13 3.57
N CYS A 232 14.34 0.71 3.05
CA CYS A 232 14.69 2.01 2.46
C CYS A 232 13.65 3.11 2.76
N PRO A 233 13.35 3.40 4.06
CA PRO A 233 12.32 4.37 4.47
C PRO A 233 12.55 5.82 4.00
N HIS A 234 13.77 6.15 3.58
CA HIS A 234 14.13 7.46 3.05
C HIS A 234 13.72 7.64 1.58
N LEU A 235 13.30 6.55 0.90
CA LEU A 235 12.84 6.53 -0.48
C LEU A 235 11.33 6.22 -0.59
N THR A 236 10.55 6.51 0.46
CA THR A 236 9.10 6.26 0.44
C THR A 236 8.43 7.10 -0.66
N PRO A 237 7.66 6.48 -1.58
CA PRO A 237 6.99 7.19 -2.64
C PRO A 237 5.85 8.05 -2.10
N GLN A 238 5.71 9.27 -2.62
CA GLN A 238 4.60 10.17 -2.30
C GLN A 238 3.40 9.91 -3.20
N VAL A 239 3.60 9.32 -4.38
CA VAL A 239 2.53 8.92 -5.29
C VAL A 239 2.85 7.57 -5.92
N ILE A 240 1.85 6.69 -6.01
CA ILE A 240 1.98 5.37 -6.64
C ILE A 240 1.07 5.28 -7.87
N LEU A 241 1.65 4.90 -8.99
CA LEU A 241 0.98 4.63 -10.26
C LEU A 241 0.74 3.13 -10.36
N MET A 242 -0.49 2.71 -10.67
CA MET A 242 -0.85 1.30 -10.73
C MET A 242 -1.38 0.91 -12.11
N ASP A 243 -0.96 -0.26 -12.63
CA ASP A 243 -1.52 -0.83 -13.86
C ASP A 243 -2.92 -1.35 -13.57
N GLY A 244 -3.93 -0.53 -13.87
CA GLY A 244 -5.32 -0.80 -13.51
C GLY A 244 -6.11 0.47 -13.31
N ASN A 245 -7.32 0.32 -12.79
CA ASN A 245 -8.24 1.45 -12.56
C ASN A 245 -8.32 1.81 -11.08
N GLY A 246 -8.67 3.08 -10.81
CA GLY A 246 -9.15 3.55 -9.51
C GLY A 246 -10.67 3.65 -9.51
N VAL A 247 -11.20 4.87 -9.48
CA VAL A 247 -12.66 5.12 -9.48
C VAL A 247 -13.36 4.77 -10.79
N TRP A 248 -12.62 4.59 -11.89
CA TRP A 248 -13.15 4.02 -13.14
C TRP A 248 -13.37 2.50 -12.97
N HIS A 249 -14.38 2.15 -12.18
CA HIS A 249 -14.69 0.79 -11.77
C HIS A 249 -16.19 0.67 -11.50
N PRO A 250 -16.85 -0.49 -11.76
CA PRO A 250 -18.28 -0.67 -11.52
C PRO A 250 -18.74 -0.26 -10.11
N ARG A 251 -17.85 -0.43 -9.12
CA ARG A 251 -18.07 -0.06 -7.71
C ARG A 251 -17.22 1.11 -7.24
N ARG A 252 -16.57 1.85 -8.14
CA ARG A 252 -15.60 2.92 -7.84
C ARG A 252 -14.38 2.49 -6.99
N ALA A 253 -14.19 1.19 -6.80
CA ALA A 253 -13.19 0.57 -5.93
C ALA A 253 -12.19 -0.30 -6.72
N GLY A 254 -11.58 0.25 -7.78
CA GLY A 254 -10.52 -0.43 -8.53
C GLY A 254 -9.23 -0.59 -7.71
N ILE A 255 -8.25 -1.32 -8.25
CA ILE A 255 -6.97 -1.61 -7.56
C ILE A 255 -6.29 -0.34 -7.03
N ALA A 256 -6.24 0.75 -7.80
CA ALA A 256 -5.58 1.98 -7.38
C ALA A 256 -6.29 2.65 -6.19
N SER A 257 -7.62 2.59 -6.15
CA SER A 257 -8.40 3.10 -5.03
C SER A 257 -8.29 2.20 -3.80
N HIS A 258 -8.43 0.90 -3.99
CA HIS A 258 -8.36 -0.08 -2.91
C HIS A 258 -6.99 -0.04 -2.23
N PHE A 259 -5.92 -0.14 -3.01
CA PHE A 259 -4.55 -0.05 -2.48
C PHE A 259 -4.27 1.32 -1.87
N GLY A 260 -4.75 2.42 -2.48
CA GLY A 260 -4.60 3.77 -1.94
C GLY A 260 -5.22 3.92 -0.55
N VAL A 261 -6.44 3.40 -0.34
CA VAL A 261 -7.10 3.42 0.97
C VAL A 261 -6.33 2.57 1.99
N LEU A 262 -5.90 1.36 1.62
CA LEU A 262 -5.16 0.47 2.52
C LEU A 262 -3.78 1.01 2.93
N SER A 263 -3.06 1.61 1.98
CA SER A 263 -1.72 2.15 2.20
C SER A 263 -1.72 3.55 2.81
N GLY A 264 -2.81 4.30 2.61
CA GLY A 264 -2.91 5.72 2.94
C GLY A 264 -2.10 6.63 2.01
N ILE A 265 -1.46 6.08 0.97
CA ILE A 265 -0.61 6.78 0.01
C ILE A 265 -1.47 7.28 -1.17
N PRO A 266 -1.21 8.49 -1.70
CA PRO A 266 -1.81 8.96 -2.93
C PRO A 266 -1.56 8.01 -4.12
N CYS A 267 -2.63 7.59 -4.79
CA CYS A 267 -2.58 6.60 -5.85
C CYS A 267 -3.45 7.00 -7.04
N PHE A 268 -3.04 6.64 -8.26
CA PHE A 268 -3.91 6.68 -9.43
C PHE A 268 -3.67 5.49 -10.36
N GLY A 269 -4.73 5.11 -11.06
CA GLY A 269 -4.71 4.00 -12.00
C GLY A 269 -4.40 4.47 -13.42
N VAL A 270 -3.58 3.69 -14.12
CA VAL A 270 -3.31 3.83 -15.55
C VAL A 270 -3.60 2.49 -16.22
N SER A 271 -4.67 2.41 -17.01
CA SER A 271 -5.05 1.19 -17.74
C SER A 271 -4.80 1.32 -19.24
N LYS A 272 -4.42 0.21 -19.88
CA LYS A 272 -4.26 0.09 -21.34
C LYS A 272 -5.57 -0.26 -22.05
N ASN A 273 -6.56 -0.75 -21.30
CA ASN A 273 -7.83 -1.25 -21.82
C ASN A 273 -9.00 -0.52 -21.15
N VAL A 274 -10.05 -0.23 -21.93
CA VAL A 274 -11.28 0.36 -21.39
C VAL A 274 -11.97 -0.68 -20.50
N LEU A 275 -12.27 -0.30 -19.27
CA LEU A 275 -13.21 -1.04 -18.45
C LEU A 275 -14.62 -0.57 -18.78
N HIS A 276 -15.48 -1.50 -19.19
CA HIS A 276 -16.86 -1.18 -19.55
C HIS A 276 -17.65 -0.89 -18.28
N VAL A 277 -17.96 0.39 -18.04
CA VAL A 277 -18.65 0.86 -16.84
C VAL A 277 -19.71 1.84 -17.30
N ASP A 278 -20.97 1.58 -16.90
CA ASP A 278 -22.06 2.54 -17.00
C ASP A 278 -22.17 3.23 -18.39
N GLY A 279 -22.33 2.40 -19.43
CA GLY A 279 -22.49 2.83 -20.82
C GLY A 279 -21.21 3.24 -21.55
N ILE A 280 -20.06 3.21 -20.87
CA ILE A 280 -18.77 3.46 -21.49
C ILE A 280 -18.23 2.18 -22.12
N THR A 281 -17.96 2.25 -23.43
CA THR A 281 -17.35 1.18 -24.22
C THR A 281 -16.08 1.67 -24.90
N ARG A 282 -15.27 0.72 -25.40
CA ARG A 282 -14.08 1.03 -26.19
C ARG A 282 -14.41 1.83 -27.45
N GLU A 283 -15.47 1.45 -28.14
CA GLU A 283 -15.92 2.09 -29.39
C GLU A 283 -16.33 3.54 -29.12
N LYS A 284 -17.15 3.77 -28.09
CA LYS A 284 -17.60 5.12 -27.69
C LYS A 284 -16.41 6.04 -27.37
N ILE A 285 -15.43 5.55 -26.64
CA ILE A 285 -14.21 6.32 -26.33
C ILE A 285 -13.39 6.60 -27.58
N LYS A 286 -13.24 5.61 -28.46
CA LYS A 286 -12.47 5.76 -29.70
C LYS A 286 -13.09 6.84 -30.60
N ASP A 287 -14.40 6.86 -30.71
CA ASP A 287 -15.13 7.87 -31.51
C ASP A 287 -14.93 9.26 -30.91
N LEU A 288 -15.10 9.40 -29.58
CA LEU A 288 -14.88 10.67 -28.88
C LEU A 288 -13.44 11.18 -29.00
N LEU A 289 -12.45 10.29 -28.88
CA LEU A 289 -11.04 10.65 -29.08
C LEU A 289 -10.79 11.09 -30.53
N SER A 290 -11.34 10.39 -31.50
CA SER A 290 -11.15 10.72 -32.93
C SER A 290 -11.75 12.09 -33.27
N GLU A 291 -12.85 12.47 -32.62
CA GLU A 291 -13.51 13.77 -32.80
C GLU A 291 -12.81 14.91 -32.04
N LYS A 292 -12.44 14.69 -30.77
CA LYS A 292 -12.06 15.79 -29.84
C LYS A 292 -10.58 15.82 -29.48
N ALA A 293 -9.87 14.70 -29.57
CA ALA A 293 -8.48 14.55 -29.14
C ALA A 293 -7.67 13.58 -30.03
N PRO A 294 -7.66 13.78 -31.38
CA PRO A 294 -7.05 12.83 -32.30
C PRO A 294 -5.51 12.85 -32.26
N GLU A 295 -4.91 13.95 -31.80
CA GLU A 295 -3.46 14.14 -31.82
C GLU A 295 -2.78 13.64 -30.55
N LYS A 296 -1.46 13.52 -30.64
CA LYS A 296 -0.61 13.13 -29.52
C LYS A 296 -0.75 14.14 -28.37
N ASP A 297 -0.75 13.63 -27.15
CA ASP A 297 -0.81 14.38 -25.89
C ASP A 297 -2.12 15.14 -25.64
N GLN A 298 -3.15 14.87 -26.45
CA GLN A 298 -4.52 15.30 -26.21
C GLN A 298 -5.29 14.26 -25.39
N TYR A 299 -6.34 14.71 -24.70
CA TYR A 299 -7.18 13.85 -23.88
C TYR A 299 -8.61 14.36 -23.84
N ILE A 300 -9.52 13.47 -23.41
CA ILE A 300 -10.90 13.80 -23.07
C ILE A 300 -11.21 13.35 -21.65
N GLU A 301 -12.10 14.07 -20.99
CA GLU A 301 -12.78 13.56 -19.80
C GLU A 301 -13.80 12.50 -20.21
N VAL A 302 -13.85 11.41 -19.45
CA VAL A 302 -14.78 10.31 -19.67
C VAL A 302 -15.83 10.36 -18.58
N ILE A 303 -17.03 10.77 -18.99
CA ILE A 303 -18.22 10.89 -18.15
C ILE A 303 -19.16 9.74 -18.52
N SER A 304 -19.59 8.97 -17.53
CA SER A 304 -20.51 7.85 -17.71
C SER A 304 -21.92 8.28 -18.09
N ASP A 305 -22.78 7.33 -18.50
CA ASP A 305 -24.15 7.64 -18.91
C ASP A 305 -25.00 8.20 -17.75
N SER A 306 -24.68 7.83 -16.50
CA SER A 306 -25.29 8.43 -15.30
C SER A 306 -24.69 9.78 -14.89
N GLY A 307 -23.73 10.33 -15.64
CA GLY A 307 -23.12 11.64 -15.38
C GLY A 307 -21.92 11.62 -14.42
N ASN A 308 -21.38 10.45 -14.09
CA ASN A 308 -20.21 10.34 -13.21
C ASN A 308 -18.90 10.52 -13.99
N LEU A 309 -18.01 11.39 -13.52
CA LEU A 309 -16.64 11.47 -14.02
C LEU A 309 -15.86 10.19 -13.63
N LEU A 310 -15.45 9.41 -14.62
CA LEU A 310 -14.68 8.18 -14.42
C LEU A 310 -13.16 8.43 -14.45
N GLY A 311 -12.72 9.35 -15.31
CA GLY A 311 -11.31 9.62 -15.53
C GLY A 311 -11.04 10.29 -16.87
N LEU A 312 -9.84 10.07 -17.42
CA LEU A 312 -9.40 10.60 -18.71
C LEU A 312 -9.08 9.47 -19.68
N ALA A 313 -9.40 9.68 -20.96
CA ALA A 313 -8.78 8.92 -22.05
C ALA A 313 -7.70 9.79 -22.68
N TYR A 314 -6.45 9.35 -22.61
CA TYR A 314 -5.26 10.11 -23.02
C TYR A 314 -4.58 9.47 -24.24
N ASN A 315 -4.37 10.25 -25.30
CA ASN A 315 -3.74 9.81 -26.53
C ASN A 315 -2.20 9.96 -26.46
N VAL A 316 -1.52 8.94 -25.94
CA VAL A 316 -0.06 9.01 -25.68
C VAL A 316 0.78 9.07 -26.96
N THR A 317 0.36 8.39 -28.03
CA THR A 317 1.21 8.14 -29.20
C THR A 317 0.77 8.88 -30.46
N GLY A 318 -0.39 9.56 -30.43
CA GLY A 318 -1.06 10.08 -31.62
C GLY A 318 -1.92 9.04 -32.35
N SER A 319 -2.08 7.84 -31.77
CA SER A 319 -3.03 6.83 -32.25
C SER A 319 -4.11 6.56 -31.20
N VAL A 320 -5.36 6.90 -31.54
CA VAL A 320 -6.55 6.68 -30.69
C VAL A 320 -6.72 5.23 -30.22
N ASN A 321 -6.22 4.25 -30.99
CA ASN A 321 -6.28 2.83 -30.63
C ASN A 321 -5.33 2.45 -29.49
N SER A 322 -4.37 3.31 -29.18
CA SER A 322 -3.33 3.09 -28.17
C SER A 322 -3.45 4.05 -26.99
N ALA A 323 -4.60 4.71 -26.86
CA ALA A 323 -4.90 5.52 -25.69
C ALA A 323 -4.73 4.74 -24.38
N VAL A 324 -4.49 5.49 -23.31
CA VAL A 324 -4.49 4.99 -21.95
C VAL A 324 -5.58 5.69 -21.14
N TYR A 325 -6.01 5.03 -20.07
CA TYR A 325 -7.14 5.46 -19.26
C TYR A 325 -6.63 5.78 -17.86
N ILE A 326 -6.72 7.04 -17.47
CA ILE A 326 -6.21 7.54 -16.20
C ILE A 326 -7.41 7.77 -15.28
N SER A 327 -7.39 7.21 -14.08
CA SER A 327 -8.45 7.40 -13.10
C SER A 327 -7.89 7.61 -11.71
N VAL A 328 -8.54 8.49 -10.94
CA VAL A 328 -8.14 8.76 -9.56
C VAL A 328 -8.21 7.47 -8.74
N GLY A 329 -7.17 7.19 -7.97
CA GLY A 329 -7.17 6.12 -6.97
C GLY A 329 -7.62 6.64 -5.62
N HIS A 330 -6.78 7.41 -4.94
CA HIS A 330 -7.01 7.96 -3.60
C HIS A 330 -6.09 9.16 -3.35
N LYS A 331 -6.56 10.20 -2.64
CA LYS A 331 -5.79 11.37 -2.15
C LYS A 331 -5.07 12.19 -3.23
N ILE A 332 -5.56 12.12 -4.46
CA ILE A 332 -5.02 12.86 -5.61
C ILE A 332 -6.18 13.31 -6.49
N THR A 333 -6.10 14.54 -7.00
CA THR A 333 -7.04 15.05 -7.99
C THR A 333 -6.73 14.49 -9.38
N LEU A 334 -7.73 14.46 -10.26
CA LEU A 334 -7.52 13.98 -11.63
C LEU A 334 -6.51 14.85 -12.40
N THR A 335 -6.50 16.16 -12.15
CA THR A 335 -5.54 17.11 -12.71
C THR A 335 -4.11 16.79 -12.29
N THR A 336 -3.87 16.65 -10.98
CA THR A 336 -2.52 16.32 -10.47
C THR A 336 -2.07 14.93 -10.92
N ALA A 337 -2.97 13.95 -11.01
CA ALA A 337 -2.67 12.63 -11.57
C ALA A 337 -2.22 12.73 -13.04
N LEU A 338 -2.88 13.56 -13.84
CA LEU A 338 -2.52 13.81 -15.24
C LEU A 338 -1.14 14.47 -15.36
N ASP A 339 -0.84 15.47 -14.54
CA ASP A 339 0.44 16.19 -14.58
C ASP A 339 1.61 15.29 -14.21
N ILE A 340 1.45 14.46 -13.17
CA ILE A 340 2.44 13.43 -12.81
C ILE A 340 2.57 12.42 -13.93
N PHE A 341 1.45 11.91 -14.46
CA PHE A 341 1.46 10.96 -15.58
C PHE A 341 2.26 11.50 -16.77
N LYS A 342 1.98 12.72 -17.23
CA LYS A 342 2.71 13.36 -18.35
C LYS A 342 4.21 13.45 -18.07
N SER A 343 4.57 13.83 -16.84
CA SER A 343 5.98 14.00 -16.43
C SER A 343 6.77 12.69 -16.46
N VAL A 344 6.13 11.54 -16.23
CA VAL A 344 6.79 10.23 -16.14
C VAL A 344 6.55 9.32 -17.36
N THR A 345 5.90 9.83 -18.41
CA THR A 345 5.49 9.03 -19.56
C THR A 345 6.31 9.37 -20.81
N LYS A 346 7.07 8.39 -21.29
CA LYS A 346 7.82 8.48 -22.56
C LYS A 346 7.22 7.60 -23.66
N TYR A 347 6.59 6.49 -23.27
CA TYR A 347 5.95 5.51 -24.15
C TYR A 347 4.50 5.31 -23.71
N ARG A 348 3.75 4.45 -24.43
CA ARG A 348 2.36 4.13 -24.08
C ARG A 348 2.19 3.74 -22.61
N ASN A 349 3.08 2.90 -22.07
CA ASN A 349 3.11 2.59 -20.64
C ASN A 349 4.05 3.59 -19.95
N CYS A 350 3.58 4.24 -18.90
CA CYS A 350 4.40 5.18 -18.14
C CYS A 350 5.60 4.50 -17.49
N GLU A 351 6.70 5.23 -17.31
CA GLU A 351 7.98 4.65 -16.91
C GLU A 351 7.94 3.87 -15.59
N PRO A 352 7.28 4.34 -14.51
CA PRO A 352 7.23 3.59 -13.26
C PRO A 352 6.59 2.20 -13.40
N ILE A 353 5.43 2.12 -14.05
CA ILE A 353 4.73 0.85 -14.30
C ILE A 353 5.54 -0.02 -15.28
N ARG A 354 6.08 0.59 -16.34
CA ARG A 354 6.87 -0.13 -17.36
C ARG A 354 8.13 -0.75 -16.76
N GLN A 355 8.82 -0.07 -15.86
CA GLN A 355 10.02 -0.61 -15.21
C GLN A 355 9.69 -1.70 -14.20
N ALA A 356 8.56 -1.59 -13.49
CA ALA A 356 8.08 -2.68 -12.64
C ALA A 356 7.79 -3.94 -13.50
N ASP A 357 7.04 -3.79 -14.59
CA ASP A 357 6.76 -4.90 -15.54
C ASP A 357 8.05 -5.52 -16.12
N LEU A 358 9.05 -4.71 -16.48
CA LEU A 358 10.32 -5.24 -16.95
C LEU A 358 11.08 -6.01 -15.86
N LEU A 359 11.13 -5.48 -14.64
CA LEU A 359 11.81 -6.11 -13.51
C LEU A 359 11.16 -7.44 -13.14
N SER A 360 9.83 -7.47 -13.02
CA SER A 360 9.09 -8.69 -12.68
C SER A 360 9.28 -9.76 -13.77
N ARG A 361 9.20 -9.40 -15.05
CA ARG A 361 9.44 -10.33 -16.18
C ARG A 361 10.88 -10.85 -16.24
N GLU A 362 11.87 -10.00 -15.99
CA GLU A 362 13.28 -10.40 -15.99
C GLU A 362 13.54 -11.51 -14.96
N ILE A 363 12.96 -11.38 -13.77
CA ILE A 363 13.10 -12.37 -12.70
C ILE A 363 12.30 -13.63 -13.02
N VAL A 364 11.07 -13.51 -13.52
CA VAL A 364 10.25 -14.66 -13.98
C VAL A 364 11.01 -15.50 -15.02
N ALA A 365 11.70 -14.86 -15.96
CA ALA A 365 12.49 -15.56 -16.97
C ALA A 365 13.66 -16.38 -16.39
N LYS A 366 14.13 -16.04 -15.17
CA LYS A 366 15.17 -16.80 -14.43
C LYS A 366 14.58 -17.93 -13.57
N LEU A 367 13.27 -17.91 -13.32
CA LEU A 367 12.53 -18.91 -12.55
C LEU A 367 11.87 -19.99 -13.43
N SER A 368 11.78 -19.73 -14.73
CA SER A 368 11.27 -20.64 -15.77
C SER A 368 12.39 -21.57 -16.24
#